data_AF-A0A1Q3P3N5-F1
#
_entry.id   AF-A0A1Q3P3N5-F1
#
_cell.length_a   1.000
_cell.length_b   1.000
_cell.length_c   1.000
_cell.angle_alpha   90.00
_cell.angle_beta   90.00
_cell.angle_gamma   90.00
#
_symmetry.space_group_name_H-M   'P 1'
#
loop_
_entity.id
_entity.type
_entity.pdbx_description
1 polymer ?
#
loop_
_entity_poly.entity_id
_entity_poly.type
_entity_poly.pdbx_seq_one_letter_code
_entity_poly.pdbx_strand_id
1 'polypeptide(L)'
;MSFNIGKMMKQVQDMQKNMAEMRKKMEDTEYEGNSGGDAVKVVVSGNGFVKSVKINPNVIDPSDPEMLEDLIIAAVNDAKKRADETSENMVSGMMGGLSLPPGFKFPF
;
A
#
# COMPACT_ATOMS: atom_id res chain seq x y z
N MET A 1 15.44 -16.76 -34.53
CA MET A 1 15.16 -15.87 -33.37
C MET A 1 13.68 -15.46 -33.24
N SER A 2 12.77 -15.90 -34.11
CA SER A 2 11.36 -15.42 -34.14
C SER A 2 10.40 -16.14 -33.18
N PHE A 3 10.74 -17.33 -32.69
CA PHE A 3 9.86 -18.14 -31.82
C PHE A 3 9.74 -17.63 -30.36
N ASN A 4 10.66 -16.76 -29.91
CA ASN A 4 10.65 -16.23 -28.54
C ASN A 4 9.82 -14.94 -28.37
N ILE A 5 9.61 -14.17 -29.45
CA ILE A 5 8.88 -12.89 -29.38
C ILE A 5 7.38 -13.11 -29.11
N GLY A 6 6.77 -14.14 -29.70
CA GLY A 6 5.36 -14.44 -29.47
C GLY A 6 5.05 -14.91 -28.04
N LYS A 7 5.97 -15.65 -27.40
CA LYS A 7 5.85 -16.01 -25.98
C LYS A 7 6.07 -14.81 -25.05
N MET A 8 7.04 -13.96 -25.39
CA MET A 8 7.31 -12.73 -24.65
C MET A 8 6.12 -11.75 -24.69
N MET A 9 5.49 -11.55 -25.85
CA MET A 9 4.31 -10.69 -25.97
C MET A 9 3.13 -11.18 -25.13
N LYS A 10 2.89 -12.50 -25.06
CA LYS A 10 1.87 -13.08 -24.18
C LYS A 10 2.20 -12.84 -22.70
N GLN A 11 3.45 -13.05 -22.30
CA GLN A 11 3.89 -12.77 -20.92
C GLN A 11 3.72 -11.30 -20.54
N VAL A 12 3.99 -10.36 -21.45
CA VAL A 12 3.77 -8.92 -21.22
C VAL A 12 2.27 -8.60 -21.10
N GLN A 13 1.42 -9.21 -21.95
CA GLN A 13 -0.05 -9.04 -21.87
C GLN A 13 -0.61 -9.58 -20.55
N ASP A 14 -0.18 -10.77 -20.14
CA ASP A 14 -0.59 -11.37 -18.86
C ASP A 14 -0.13 -10.51 -17.68
N MET A 15 1.09 -9.97 -17.75
CA MET A 15 1.60 -9.03 -16.75
C MET A 15 0.78 -7.74 -16.69
N GLN A 16 0.43 -7.13 -17.83
CA GLN A 16 -0.42 -5.94 -17.86
C GLN A 16 -1.78 -6.20 -17.20
N LYS A 17 -2.40 -7.34 -17.50
CA LYS A 17 -3.68 -7.73 -16.89
C LYS A 17 -3.53 -7.97 -15.38
N ASN A 18 -2.53 -8.75 -14.97
CA ASN A 18 -2.28 -9.04 -13.56
C ASN A 18 -1.99 -7.77 -12.77
N MET A 19 -1.23 -6.83 -13.33
CA MET A 19 -0.94 -5.54 -12.71
C MET A 19 -2.20 -4.70 -12.53
N ALA A 20 -3.11 -4.68 -13.50
CA ALA A 20 -4.37 -3.95 -13.40
C ALA A 20 -5.30 -4.54 -12.32
N GLU A 21 -5.46 -5.87 -12.29
CA GLU A 21 -6.25 -6.55 -11.25
C GLU A 21 -5.65 -6.35 -9.86
N MET A 22 -4.33 -6.37 -9.77
CA MET A 22 -3.60 -6.19 -8.53
C MET A 22 -3.72 -4.75 -8.02
N ARG A 23 -3.51 -3.74 -8.86
CA ARG A 23 -3.77 -2.33 -8.52
C ARG A 23 -5.17 -2.14 -7.97
N LYS A 24 -6.19 -2.72 -8.63
CA LYS A 24 -7.58 -2.63 -8.17
C LYS A 24 -7.78 -3.27 -6.80
N LYS A 25 -7.21 -4.47 -6.57
CA LYS A 25 -7.26 -5.12 -5.24
C LYS A 25 -6.58 -4.26 -4.17
N MET A 26 -5.46 -3.65 -4.50
CA MET A 26 -4.73 -2.79 -3.56
C MET A 26 -5.53 -1.56 -3.14
N GLU A 27 -6.26 -0.94 -4.07
CA GLU A 27 -7.12 0.21 -3.77
C GLU A 27 -8.16 -0.13 -2.69
N ASP A 28 -8.69 -1.36 -2.70
CA ASP A 28 -9.71 -1.84 -1.76
C ASP A 28 -9.13 -2.47 -0.49
N THR A 29 -7.84 -2.84 -0.46
CA THR A 29 -7.20 -3.40 0.74
C THR A 29 -7.16 -2.36 1.85
N GLU A 30 -7.50 -2.80 3.07
CA GLU A 30 -7.45 -1.98 4.27
C GLU A 30 -6.16 -2.22 5.07
N TYR A 31 -5.60 -1.14 5.59
CA TYR A 31 -4.37 -1.12 6.38
C TYR A 31 -4.65 -0.42 7.71
N GLU A 32 -4.38 -1.11 8.82
CA GLU A 32 -4.50 -0.55 10.17
C GLU A 32 -3.14 0.00 10.62
N GLY A 33 -3.14 1.24 11.08
CA GLY A 33 -2.02 1.85 11.81
C GLY A 33 -2.46 2.31 13.20
N ASN A 34 -1.50 2.46 14.10
CA ASN A 34 -1.77 2.82 15.49
C ASN A 34 -0.73 3.79 16.07
N SER A 35 -1.07 4.37 17.21
CA SER A 35 -0.18 5.21 18.01
C SER A 35 -0.56 5.17 19.49
N GLY A 36 0.35 5.64 20.36
CA GLY A 36 0.09 5.75 21.80
C GLY A 36 -0.21 4.42 22.50
N GLY A 37 0.35 3.30 22.02
CA GLY A 37 0.10 1.97 22.57
C GLY A 37 -1.34 1.49 22.33
N ASP A 38 -1.80 1.56 21.07
CA ASP A 38 -3.18 1.28 20.64
C ASP A 38 -4.24 2.28 21.16
N ALA A 39 -3.82 3.41 21.72
CA ALA A 39 -4.72 4.48 22.14
C ALA A 39 -5.46 5.10 20.95
N VAL A 40 -4.81 5.23 19.80
CA VAL A 40 -5.47 5.61 18.54
C VAL A 40 -5.20 4.55 17.48
N LYS A 41 -6.24 4.13 16.78
CA LYS A 41 -6.19 3.20 15.64
C LYS A 41 -6.87 3.83 14.44
N VAL A 42 -6.22 3.76 13.29
CA VAL A 42 -6.72 4.30 12.01
C VAL A 42 -6.69 3.20 10.98
N VAL A 43 -7.77 3.04 10.23
CA VAL A 43 -7.82 2.18 9.05
C VAL A 43 -7.83 3.06 7.81
N VAL A 44 -6.93 2.81 6.87
CA VAL A 44 -6.89 3.44 5.56
C VAL A 44 -7.04 2.40 4.45
N SER A 45 -7.67 2.74 3.34
CA SER A 45 -7.61 1.93 2.12
C SER A 45 -6.31 2.18 1.36
N GLY A 46 -5.92 1.29 0.44
CA GLY A 46 -4.64 1.40 -0.27
C GLY A 46 -4.53 2.60 -1.21
N ASN A 47 -5.66 3.22 -1.58
CA ASN A 47 -5.68 4.53 -2.25
C ASN A 47 -5.55 5.73 -1.28
N GLY A 48 -5.32 5.48 0.01
CA GLY A 48 -5.04 6.49 1.03
C GLY A 48 -6.27 7.12 1.71
N PHE A 49 -7.48 6.63 1.43
CA PHE A 49 -8.67 7.15 2.10
C PHE A 49 -8.81 6.57 3.50
N VAL A 50 -9.02 7.44 4.50
CA VAL A 50 -9.33 7.02 5.87
C VAL A 50 -10.73 6.38 5.90
N LYS A 51 -10.82 5.16 6.43
CA LYS A 51 -12.06 4.38 6.57
C LYS A 51 -12.60 4.40 7.99
N SER A 52 -11.72 4.38 8.99
CA SER A 52 -12.15 4.49 10.39
C SER A 52 -11.06 5.08 11.28
N VAL A 53 -11.50 5.70 12.37
CA VAL A 53 -10.65 6.18 13.45
C VAL A 53 -11.28 5.71 14.77
N LYS A 54 -10.50 5.03 15.60
CA LYS A 54 -10.91 4.62 16.95
C LYS A 54 -9.95 5.25 17.96
N ILE A 55 -10.51 5.90 18.97
CA ILE A 55 -9.78 6.62 19.99
C ILE A 55 -10.18 6.04 21.35
N ASN A 56 -9.20 5.67 22.16
CA ASN A 56 -9.40 5.27 23.54
C ASN A 56 -9.84 6.49 24.36
N PRO A 57 -10.95 6.43 25.12
CA PRO A 57 -11.42 7.54 25.93
C PRO A 57 -10.36 8.09 26.90
N ASN A 58 -9.41 7.26 27.33
CA ASN A 58 -8.36 7.66 28.28
C ASN A 58 -7.37 8.70 27.72
N VAL A 59 -7.31 8.89 26.41
CA VAL A 59 -6.46 9.92 25.78
C VAL A 59 -7.25 11.15 25.34
N ILE A 60 -8.53 11.24 25.72
CA ILE A 60 -9.37 12.41 25.45
C ILE A 60 -9.33 13.32 26.68
N ASP A 61 -8.32 14.19 26.75
CA ASP A 61 -8.20 15.23 27.78
C ASP A 61 -8.53 16.61 27.17
N PRO A 62 -9.64 17.26 27.59
CA PRO A 62 -9.97 18.62 27.14
C PRO A 62 -8.92 19.68 27.49
N SER A 63 -8.01 19.39 28.43
CA SER A 63 -6.94 20.28 28.85
C SER A 63 -5.68 20.15 27.99
N ASP A 64 -5.58 19.07 27.21
CA ASP A 64 -4.43 18.76 26.34
C ASP A 64 -4.88 18.17 24.99
N PRO A 65 -5.53 18.98 24.13
CA PRO A 65 -5.96 18.53 22.80
C PRO A 65 -4.79 18.22 21.86
N GLU A 66 -3.64 18.88 22.04
CA GLU A 66 -2.45 18.72 21.19
C GLU A 66 -1.92 17.28 21.24
N MET A 67 -1.93 16.64 22.42
CA MET A 67 -1.56 15.23 22.54
C MET A 67 -2.44 14.33 21.65
N LEU A 68 -3.76 14.54 21.66
CA LEU A 68 -4.67 13.73 20.86
C LEU A 68 -4.47 13.96 19.35
N GLU A 69 -4.23 15.21 18.94
CA GLU A 69 -3.92 15.57 17.56
C GLU A 69 -2.65 14.85 17.07
N ASP A 70 -1.58 14.87 17.86
CA ASP A 70 -0.32 14.19 17.56
C ASP A 70 -0.50 12.68 17.42
N LEU A 71 -1.29 12.07 18.33
CA LEU A 71 -1.61 10.64 18.25
C LEU A 71 -2.37 10.30 16.98
N ILE A 72 -3.33 11.12 16.56
CA ILE A 72 -4.09 10.92 15.32
C ILE A 72 -3.15 11.01 14.11
N ILE A 73 -2.30 12.04 14.05
CA ILE A 73 -1.33 12.21 12.96
C ILE A 73 -0.41 11.00 12.86
N ALA A 74 0.13 10.54 14.00
CA ALA A 74 1.01 9.38 14.06
C ALA A 74 0.31 8.11 13.56
N ALA A 75 -0.93 7.85 13.97
CA ALA A 75 -1.67 6.65 13.57
C ALA A 75 -2.05 6.66 12.08
N VAL A 76 -2.43 7.83 11.52
CA VAL A 76 -2.69 7.99 10.08
C VAL A 76 -1.42 7.72 9.28
N ASN A 77 -0.30 8.28 9.69
CA ASN A 77 0.98 8.10 9.01
C ASN A 77 1.47 6.64 9.08
N ASP A 78 1.30 5.96 10.21
CA ASP A 78 1.60 4.54 10.35
C ASP A 78 0.76 3.69 9.37
N ALA A 79 -0.56 3.95 9.30
CA ALA A 79 -1.46 3.24 8.40
C ALA A 79 -1.07 3.46 6.92
N LYS A 80 -0.75 4.71 6.55
CA LYS A 80 -0.30 5.08 5.20
C LYS A 80 1.02 4.41 4.84
N LYS A 81 2.00 4.41 5.76
CA LYS A 81 3.29 3.75 5.55
C LYS A 81 3.12 2.26 5.25
N ARG A 82 2.24 1.56 5.97
CA ARG A 82 1.95 0.13 5.73
C ARG A 82 1.32 -0.11 4.34
N ALA A 83 0.44 0.79 3.90
CA ALA A 83 -0.14 0.73 2.55
C ALA A 83 0.94 0.91 1.47
N ASP A 84 1.85 1.85 1.67
CA ASP A 84 2.95 2.14 0.73
C ASP A 84 3.98 0.98 0.69
N GLU A 85 4.37 0.43 1.84
CA GLU A 85 5.24 -0.75 1.93
C GLU A 85 4.64 -1.98 1.23
N THR A 86 3.33 -2.18 1.36
CA THR A 86 2.63 -3.27 0.65
C THR A 86 2.66 -3.06 -0.86
N SER A 87 2.52 -1.81 -1.31
CA SER A 87 2.65 -1.43 -2.72
C SER A 87 4.03 -1.76 -3.27
N GLU A 88 5.09 -1.36 -2.57
CA GLU A 88 6.47 -1.58 -2.99
C GLU A 88 6.86 -3.06 -3.04
N ASN A 89 6.48 -3.83 -2.01
CA ASN A 89 6.74 -5.26 -1.92
C ASN A 89 6.07 -6.03 -3.05
N MET A 90 4.86 -5.61 -3.43
CA MET A 90 4.09 -6.25 -4.47
C MET A 90 4.70 -6.04 -5.86
N VAL A 91 5.11 -4.80 -6.17
CA VAL A 91 5.84 -4.48 -7.41
C VAL A 91 7.16 -5.24 -7.47
N SER A 92 7.90 -5.25 -6.37
CA SER A 92 9.20 -5.93 -6.28
C SER A 92 9.09 -7.44 -6.46
N GLY A 93 8.07 -8.07 -5.86
CA GLY A 93 7.79 -9.51 -6.02
C GLY A 93 7.44 -9.91 -7.46
N MET A 94 6.67 -9.07 -8.16
CA MET A 94 6.38 -9.29 -9.59
C MET A 94 7.63 -9.15 -10.45
N MET A 95 8.46 -8.15 -10.20
CA MET A 95 9.70 -7.92 -10.95
C MET A 95 10.78 -8.97 -10.66
N GLY A 96 10.89 -9.44 -9.42
CA GLY A 96 11.84 -10.48 -9.01
C GLY A 96 11.56 -11.85 -9.64
N GLY A 97 10.32 -12.12 -10.05
CA GLY A 97 9.95 -13.33 -10.80
C GLY A 97 10.20 -13.24 -12.31
N LEU A 98 10.53 -12.04 -12.83
CA LEU A 98 10.78 -11.81 -14.24
C LEU A 98 12.30 -11.78 -14.48
N SER A 99 12.80 -12.77 -15.23
CA SER A 99 14.13 -12.68 -15.84
C SER A 99 14.09 -11.63 -16.96
N LEU A 100 14.18 -10.36 -16.57
CA LEU A 100 14.16 -9.25 -17.53
C LEU A 100 15.43 -9.27 -18.39
N PRO A 101 15.31 -9.15 -19.72
CA PRO A 101 16.47 -9.00 -20.59
C PRO A 101 17.27 -7.74 -20.20
N PRO A 102 18.62 -7.79 -20.25
CA PRO A 102 19.44 -6.61 -19.98
C PRO A 102 19.04 -5.45 -20.92
N GLY A 103 18.70 -4.30 -20.34
CA GLY A 103 18.28 -3.10 -21.07
C GLY A 103 16.77 -2.88 -21.18
N PHE A 104 15.92 -3.79 -20.69
CA PHE A 104 14.48 -3.58 -20.65
C PHE A 104 14.10 -2.62 -19.52
N LYS A 105 13.76 -1.37 -19.87
CA LYS A 105 13.11 -0.42 -18.94
C LYS A 105 11.61 -0.57 -19.08
N PHE A 106 10.92 -0.80 -17.97
CA PHE A 106 9.47 -0.75 -17.98
C PHE A 106 9.00 0.68 -18.29
N PRO A 107 7.99 0.84 -19.16
CA PRO A 107 7.31 2.10 -19.35
C PRO A 107 6.38 2.31 -18.14
N PHE A 108 6.90 2.98 -17.12
CA PHE A 108 6.10 3.60 -16.07
C PHE A 108 6.15 5.10 -16.28
#